data_AF-A0A6P5TA56-F1
#
_entry.id   AF-A0A6P5TA56-F1
#
_cell.length_a   1.000
_cell.length_b   1.000
_cell.length_c   1.000
_cell.angle_alpha   90.00
_cell.angle_beta   90.00
_cell.angle_gamma   90.00
#
_symmetry.space_group_name_H-M   'P 1'
#
loop_
_entity.id
_entity.type
_entity.pdbx_description
1 polymer ?
#
loop_
_entity_poly.entity_id
_entity_poly.type
_entity_poly.pdbx_seq_one_letter_code
_entity_poly.pdbx_strand_id
1 'polypeptide(L)'
;MDVFVERLKSDIDKMKQHKLNLKPSDYITDGDDDDDDEDDKDGTLDAAAYADLFVSEAAGCCVTKQPQDSHAARTIFLCESIARRLCPPKSDQPNQSYQSEEWERIRNEVLAPLNRYWKRQGMFIGRQRSEVKMYLEEVKKAGGRGGNLSGHGSIIKHDAMLPNEIIRYVVEDGDVREGAELQWKAMVEDMYLKQQKQGEGLGKFNNYLAVCHISDYNGLTRLAVSLGLLVSKLSEEPVWKGNVISSGHLPDQLMLHLIQGDDLKSKCEFMMRKCSRNLVSFVDKRKVLDFILEVATKENLKAEQMVKKVFVFADYGGYVGGTSWKTLYEAKQREFEEKGYGDDAVPHILHWDISYQKMPRIEEHHPGVTLMSGVSDNLVKSFLNNCEEIGPHHLMEAAIADKAYQALTVVD
;
A
#
# COMPACT_ATOMS: atom_id res chain seq x y z
N MET A 1 -7.59 -8.53 27.36
CA MET A 1 -8.02 -7.12 27.34
C MET A 1 -8.43 -6.81 25.91
N ASP A 2 -9.65 -6.30 25.68
CA ASP A 2 -10.16 -6.01 24.32
C ASP A 2 -9.58 -4.66 23.85
N VAL A 3 -8.41 -4.70 23.23
CA VAL A 3 -7.65 -3.51 22.80
C VAL A 3 -8.49 -2.61 21.88
N PHE A 4 -9.37 -3.20 21.07
CA PHE A 4 -10.25 -2.44 20.19
C PHE A 4 -11.28 -1.64 20.99
N VAL A 5 -11.96 -2.29 21.95
CA VAL A 5 -12.96 -1.63 22.82
C VAL A 5 -12.31 -0.60 23.73
N GLU A 6 -11.11 -0.86 24.26
CA GLU A 6 -10.39 0.11 25.09
C GLU A 6 -9.93 1.33 24.29
N ARG A 7 -9.48 1.16 23.05
CA ARG A 7 -9.20 2.29 22.14
C ARG A 7 -10.46 3.11 21.86
N LEU A 8 -11.57 2.44 21.57
CA LEU A 8 -12.83 3.12 21.31
C LEU A 8 -13.36 3.87 22.54
N LYS A 9 -13.25 3.28 23.74
CA LYS A 9 -13.58 3.97 25.01
C LYS A 9 -12.72 5.22 25.22
N SER A 10 -11.40 5.11 25.01
CA SER A 10 -10.48 6.23 25.07
C SER A 10 -10.89 7.36 24.11
N ASP A 11 -11.23 7.03 22.87
CA ASP A 11 -11.68 8.03 21.88
C ASP A 11 -13.00 8.72 22.32
N ILE A 12 -13.95 7.94 22.84
CA ILE A 12 -15.21 8.45 23.38
C ILE A 12 -14.95 9.39 24.56
N ASP A 13 -14.03 9.05 25.46
CA ASP A 13 -13.72 9.87 26.62
C ASP A 13 -12.98 11.16 26.24
N LYS A 14 -12.08 11.11 25.24
CA LYS A 14 -11.49 12.33 24.65
C LYS A 14 -12.56 13.27 24.09
N MET A 15 -13.58 12.72 23.41
CA MET A 15 -14.71 13.50 22.89
C MET A 15 -15.55 14.12 24.02
N LYS A 16 -15.87 13.35 25.07
CA LYS A 16 -16.64 13.83 26.23
C LYS A 16 -15.90 14.93 27.01
N GLN A 17 -14.58 14.85 27.08
CA GLN A 17 -13.74 15.84 27.76
C GLN A 17 -13.59 17.15 26.95
N HIS A 18 -14.32 17.32 25.85
CA HIS A 18 -14.19 18.46 24.92
C HIS A 18 -12.77 18.67 24.39
N LYS A 19 -11.90 17.66 24.49
CA LYS A 19 -10.55 17.74 23.97
C LYS A 19 -10.56 17.88 22.45
N LEU A 20 -11.57 17.36 21.76
CA LEU A 20 -11.66 17.35 20.29
C LEU A 20 -12.19 18.65 19.64
N ASN A 21 -12.08 19.80 20.32
CA ASN A 21 -12.54 21.10 19.80
C ASN A 21 -11.50 21.73 18.86
N LEU A 22 -11.59 21.45 17.56
CA LEU A 22 -10.81 22.14 16.53
C LEU A 22 -11.50 23.44 16.11
N LYS A 23 -10.78 24.58 16.12
CA LYS A 23 -11.30 25.86 15.64
C LYS A 23 -11.21 25.94 14.11
N PRO A 24 -12.06 26.76 13.46
CA PRO A 24 -11.96 27.01 12.03
C PRO A 24 -10.63 27.55 11.51
N SER A 25 -9.87 28.22 12.37
CA SER A 25 -8.52 28.72 12.10
C SER A 25 -7.44 27.65 12.19
N ASP A 26 -7.75 26.46 12.71
CA ASP A 26 -6.82 25.34 12.79
C ASP A 26 -6.83 24.51 11.49
N TYR A 27 -7.43 25.06 10.42
CA TYR A 27 -7.57 24.44 9.10
C TYR A 27 -6.67 25.13 8.07
N ILE A 28 -6.15 24.35 7.11
CA ILE A 28 -5.99 24.82 5.73
C ILE A 28 -7.29 24.44 5.04
N THR A 29 -8.07 25.42 4.61
CA THR A 29 -9.30 25.18 3.86
C THR A 29 -8.96 24.83 2.42
N ASP A 30 -9.52 23.73 1.90
CA ASP A 30 -9.63 23.53 0.45
C ASP A 30 -10.59 24.61 -0.09
N GLY A 31 -10.04 25.72 -0.58
CA GLY A 31 -10.84 26.81 -1.15
C GLY A 31 -10.02 28.05 -1.46
N ASP A 32 -9.72 28.18 -2.75
CA ASP A 32 -9.28 29.36 -3.51
C ASP A 32 -7.77 29.67 -3.53
N ASP A 33 -7.23 29.54 -4.74
CA ASP A 33 -6.02 30.22 -5.22
C ASP A 33 -6.08 31.72 -4.84
N ASP A 34 -4.90 32.31 -4.65
CA ASP A 34 -4.63 33.72 -4.36
C ASP A 34 -4.68 34.10 -2.86
N ASP A 35 -3.55 33.98 -2.17
CA ASP A 35 -2.69 35.15 -1.92
C ASP A 35 -1.44 34.77 -1.10
N ASP A 36 -0.32 35.37 -1.51
CA ASP A 36 0.96 35.38 -0.82
C ASP A 36 0.79 35.93 0.60
N ASP A 37 0.98 35.09 1.62
CA ASP A 37 1.45 35.53 2.94
C ASP A 37 2.33 34.43 3.55
N GLU A 38 3.59 34.40 3.10
CA GLU A 38 4.71 33.83 3.84
C GLU A 38 4.88 34.61 5.15
N ASP A 39 4.13 34.29 6.22
CA ASP A 39 4.52 34.74 7.56
C ASP A 39 3.85 33.99 8.74
N ASP A 40 3.56 32.69 8.60
CA ASP A 40 3.30 31.86 9.78
C ASP A 40 4.59 31.25 10.31
N LYS A 41 5.10 31.94 11.33
CA LYS A 41 6.30 31.61 12.12
C LYS A 41 6.41 30.11 12.39
N ASP A 42 7.62 29.62 12.16
CA ASP A 42 8.22 28.38 12.66
C ASP A 42 7.96 28.20 14.17
N GLY A 43 6.75 27.70 14.48
CA GLY A 43 6.30 27.31 15.79
C GLY A 43 6.40 25.80 15.89
N THR A 44 7.45 25.33 16.56
CA THR A 44 7.58 23.94 17.00
C THR A 44 6.42 23.62 17.97
N LEU A 45 5.20 23.28 17.49
CA LEU A 45 4.15 22.79 18.41
C LEU A 45 4.64 21.48 19.01
N ASP A 46 4.59 21.43 20.33
CA ASP A 46 4.96 20.28 21.13
C ASP A 46 4.07 19.07 20.75
N ALA A 47 4.69 18.04 20.17
CA ALA A 47 4.02 16.80 19.79
C ALA A 47 3.37 16.11 21.01
N ALA A 48 3.91 16.31 22.22
CA ALA A 48 3.33 15.77 23.45
C ALA A 48 2.02 16.48 23.83
N ALA A 49 1.84 17.77 23.48
CA ALA A 49 0.62 18.52 23.77
C ALA A 49 -0.58 18.09 22.92
N TYR A 50 -0.35 17.47 21.76
CA TYR A 50 -1.39 17.06 20.80
C TYR A 50 -1.60 15.54 20.71
N ALA A 51 -0.74 14.71 21.32
CA ALA A 51 -0.95 13.25 21.39
C ALA A 51 -2.32 12.88 22.00
N ASP A 52 -2.79 13.70 22.95
CA ASP A 52 -4.09 13.60 23.59
C ASP A 52 -5.30 13.87 22.67
N LEU A 53 -5.06 14.43 21.48
CA LEU A 53 -6.07 14.85 20.52
C LEU A 53 -6.26 13.87 19.35
N PHE A 54 -5.42 12.84 19.22
CA PHE A 54 -5.60 11.81 18.20
C PHE A 54 -6.69 10.81 18.61
N VAL A 55 -7.54 10.43 17.67
CA VAL A 55 -8.53 9.36 17.83
C VAL A 55 -8.22 8.21 16.88
N SER A 56 -8.57 6.98 17.27
CA SER A 56 -8.33 5.79 16.45
C SER A 56 -9.35 5.64 15.31
N GLU A 57 -9.07 4.78 14.33
CA GLU A 57 -10.02 4.44 13.25
C GLU A 57 -11.19 3.56 13.76
N ALA A 58 -11.17 3.13 15.03
CA ALA A 58 -12.14 2.17 15.58
C ALA A 58 -13.61 2.60 15.39
N ALA A 59 -13.89 3.91 15.45
CA ALA A 59 -15.23 4.44 15.19
C ALA A 59 -15.68 4.20 13.74
N GLY A 60 -14.75 4.27 12.77
CA GLY A 60 -14.98 4.05 11.34
C GLY A 60 -15.54 2.66 11.03
N CYS A 61 -15.02 1.62 11.71
CA CYS A 61 -15.49 0.24 11.56
C CYS A 61 -16.97 0.05 11.94
N CYS A 62 -17.50 0.89 12.85
CA CYS A 62 -18.87 0.77 13.35
C CYS A 62 -19.89 1.62 12.57
N VAL A 63 -19.43 2.56 11.74
CA VAL A 63 -20.28 3.53 11.02
C VAL A 63 -20.13 3.48 9.50
N THR A 64 -19.33 2.54 8.98
CA THR A 64 -19.17 2.37 7.53
C THR A 64 -20.50 2.02 6.88
N LYS A 65 -20.88 2.81 5.86
CA LYS A 65 -22.07 2.57 5.04
C LYS A 65 -21.76 1.76 3.78
N GLN A 66 -20.51 1.32 3.63
CA GLN A 66 -20.11 0.55 2.47
C GLN A 66 -20.70 -0.85 2.54
N PRO A 67 -21.38 -1.34 1.49
CA PRO A 67 -22.07 -2.63 1.54
C PRO A 67 -21.17 -3.80 1.95
N GLN A 68 -19.91 -3.79 1.48
CA GLN A 68 -18.99 -4.89 1.68
C GLN A 68 -18.30 -4.86 3.06
N ASP A 69 -17.89 -3.69 3.57
CA ASP A 69 -17.32 -3.58 4.92
C ASP A 69 -18.40 -3.81 5.99
N SER A 70 -19.61 -3.31 5.71
CA SER A 70 -20.81 -3.58 6.52
C SER A 70 -21.14 -5.07 6.54
N HIS A 71 -20.97 -5.78 5.42
CA HIS A 71 -21.12 -7.24 5.37
C HIS A 71 -20.11 -7.91 6.31
N ALA A 72 -18.81 -7.64 6.18
CA ALA A 72 -17.79 -8.27 7.03
C ALA A 72 -18.01 -8.01 8.53
N ALA A 73 -18.29 -6.75 8.89
CA ALA A 73 -18.57 -6.38 10.28
C ALA A 73 -19.82 -7.07 10.83
N ARG A 74 -20.87 -7.24 10.01
CA ARG A 74 -22.08 -8.00 10.37
C ARG A 74 -21.82 -9.49 10.47
N THR A 75 -21.01 -10.06 9.57
CA THR A 75 -20.67 -11.50 9.57
C THR A 75 -20.02 -11.92 10.88
N ILE A 76 -19.15 -11.07 11.45
CA ILE A 76 -18.48 -11.35 12.72
C ILE A 76 -19.20 -10.75 13.94
N PHE A 77 -20.41 -10.23 13.76
CA PHE A 77 -21.19 -9.53 14.80
C PHE A 77 -20.38 -8.46 15.56
N LEU A 78 -19.49 -7.74 14.86
CA LEU A 78 -18.54 -6.79 15.47
C LEU A 78 -19.29 -5.69 16.23
N CYS A 79 -20.28 -5.09 15.56
CA CYS A 79 -21.10 -4.01 16.12
C CYS A 79 -21.89 -4.48 17.34
N GLU A 80 -22.47 -5.67 17.30
CA GLU A 80 -23.26 -6.26 18.39
C GLU A 80 -22.37 -6.64 19.59
N SER A 81 -21.15 -7.12 19.32
CA SER A 81 -20.13 -7.44 20.32
C SER A 81 -19.67 -6.17 21.04
N ILE A 82 -19.39 -5.10 20.29
CA ILE A 82 -19.01 -3.78 20.82
C ILE A 82 -20.18 -3.15 21.58
N ALA A 83 -21.39 -3.18 21.02
CA ALA A 83 -22.59 -2.63 21.64
C ALA A 83 -22.84 -3.27 23.01
N ARG A 84 -22.69 -4.59 23.14
CA ARG A 84 -22.80 -5.30 24.43
C ARG A 84 -21.78 -4.85 25.47
N ARG A 85 -20.57 -4.47 25.05
CA ARG A 85 -19.49 -4.06 25.97
C ARG A 85 -19.55 -2.59 26.33
N LEU A 86 -19.98 -1.73 25.42
CA LEU A 86 -20.15 -0.29 25.67
C LEU A 86 -21.49 0.03 26.35
N CYS A 87 -22.53 -0.74 26.03
CA CYS A 87 -23.88 -0.65 26.58
C CYS A 87 -24.32 -2.02 27.09
N PRO A 88 -23.75 -2.48 28.22
CA PRO A 88 -24.21 -3.72 28.84
C PRO A 88 -25.71 -3.61 29.15
N PRO A 89 -26.51 -4.65 28.83
CA PRO A 89 -27.95 -4.61 29.03
C PRO A 89 -28.27 -4.40 30.52
N LYS A 90 -29.22 -3.50 30.79
CA LYS A 90 -29.66 -3.17 32.16
C LYS A 90 -30.50 -4.29 32.82
N SER A 91 -30.80 -5.40 32.12
CA SER A 91 -31.62 -6.51 32.64
C SER A 91 -31.30 -7.86 32.00
N ASP A 92 -31.46 -8.94 32.76
CA ASP A 92 -31.22 -10.36 32.38
C ASP A 92 -32.26 -10.97 31.41
N GLN A 93 -32.85 -10.18 30.49
CA GLN A 93 -33.80 -10.72 29.51
C GLN A 93 -33.11 -11.06 28.18
N PRO A 94 -33.03 -12.34 27.75
CA PRO A 94 -32.14 -12.76 26.65
C PRO A 94 -32.64 -12.47 25.23
N ASN A 95 -33.84 -11.90 25.04
CA ASN A 95 -34.58 -12.01 23.77
C ASN A 95 -35.09 -10.69 23.16
N GLN A 96 -34.47 -9.55 23.44
CA GLN A 96 -34.70 -8.37 22.59
C GLN A 96 -33.66 -8.35 21.46
N SER A 97 -34.16 -8.45 20.23
CA SER A 97 -33.42 -8.25 18.97
C SER A 97 -32.47 -7.05 19.10
N TYR A 98 -31.17 -7.35 19.14
CA TYR A 98 -30.06 -6.45 19.40
C TYR A 98 -29.87 -5.41 18.29
N GLN A 99 -30.74 -4.42 18.25
CA GLN A 99 -30.43 -3.08 17.78
C GLN A 99 -31.10 -2.12 18.77
N SER A 100 -30.48 -1.98 19.96
CA SER A 100 -31.01 -1.06 20.96
C SER A 100 -31.01 0.35 20.37
N GLU A 101 -32.09 1.11 20.58
CA GLU A 101 -32.14 2.53 20.27
C GLU A 101 -30.92 3.27 20.85
N GLU A 102 -30.42 2.79 22.00
CA GLU A 102 -29.18 3.24 22.63
C GLU A 102 -27.94 3.06 21.73
N TRP A 103 -27.82 1.94 20.99
CA TRP A 103 -26.71 1.74 20.04
C TRP A 103 -26.84 2.63 18.82
N GLU A 104 -28.05 2.80 18.26
CA GLU A 104 -28.24 3.76 17.16
C GLU A 104 -27.95 5.19 17.59
N ARG A 105 -28.31 5.53 18.82
CA ARG A 105 -27.98 6.82 19.42
C ARG A 105 -26.47 7.00 19.53
N ILE A 106 -25.73 6.01 20.03
CA ILE A 106 -24.26 6.06 20.11
C ILE A 106 -23.62 6.13 18.72
N ARG A 107 -24.13 5.36 17.75
CA ARG A 107 -23.65 5.43 16.36
C ARG A 107 -23.76 6.85 15.80
N ASN A 108 -24.89 7.51 16.02
CA ASN A 108 -25.15 8.82 15.45
C ASN A 108 -24.53 9.99 16.25
N GLU A 109 -24.64 9.97 17.58
CA GLU A 109 -24.21 11.07 18.45
C GLU A 109 -22.71 11.00 18.82
N VAL A 110 -22.07 9.84 18.72
CA VAL A 110 -20.70 9.61 19.20
C VAL A 110 -19.77 9.08 18.12
N LEU A 111 -20.09 7.91 17.53
CA LEU A 111 -19.19 7.24 16.59
C LEU A 111 -19.09 7.97 15.25
N ALA A 112 -20.20 8.52 14.74
CA ALA A 112 -20.19 9.29 13.51
C ALA A 112 -19.37 10.60 13.63
N PRO A 113 -19.50 11.42 14.70
CA PRO A 113 -18.60 12.53 14.97
C PRO A 113 -17.14 12.13 15.11
N LEU A 114 -16.83 11.06 15.87
CA LEU A 114 -15.46 10.56 16.00
C LEU A 114 -14.85 10.15 14.66
N ASN A 115 -15.62 9.46 13.81
CA ASN A 115 -15.16 9.11 12.45
C ASN A 115 -14.93 10.36 11.58
N ARG A 116 -15.78 11.39 11.69
CA ARG A 116 -15.55 12.67 10.98
C ARG A 116 -14.29 13.37 11.49
N TYR A 117 -14.08 13.37 12.80
CA TYR A 117 -12.86 13.90 13.40
C TYR A 117 -11.64 13.11 12.92
N TRP A 118 -11.68 11.78 12.93
CA TRP A 118 -10.61 10.93 12.41
C TRP A 118 -10.26 11.26 10.95
N LYS A 119 -11.27 11.40 10.08
CA LYS A 119 -11.05 11.80 8.68
C LYS A 119 -10.40 13.18 8.55
N ARG A 120 -10.78 14.12 9.43
CA ARG A 120 -10.20 15.47 9.48
C ARG A 120 -8.81 15.48 10.10
N GLN A 121 -8.52 14.57 11.03
CA GLN A 121 -7.22 14.47 11.69
C GLN A 121 -6.11 14.08 10.71
N GLY A 122 -6.47 13.46 9.58
CA GLY A 122 -5.56 13.22 8.45
C GLY A 122 -4.86 14.49 7.95
N MET A 123 -5.38 15.69 8.23
CA MET A 123 -4.71 16.95 7.92
C MET A 123 -3.57 17.32 8.88
N PHE A 124 -3.50 16.71 10.08
CA PHE A 124 -2.36 16.85 11.01
C PHE A 124 -1.13 16.05 10.59
N ILE A 125 -1.25 15.17 9.58
CA ILE A 125 -0.13 14.38 9.01
C ILE A 125 1.03 15.28 8.54
N GLY A 126 0.78 16.57 8.33
CA GLY A 126 1.80 17.59 8.10
C GLY A 126 2.92 17.62 9.15
N ARG A 127 2.66 17.26 10.42
CA ARG A 127 3.67 17.30 11.51
C ARG A 127 4.53 16.04 11.64
N GLN A 128 4.03 14.86 11.26
CA GLN A 128 4.85 13.65 11.15
C GLN A 128 5.98 13.82 10.11
N ARG A 129 5.82 14.78 9.19
CA ARG A 129 6.89 15.20 8.28
C ARG A 129 8.11 15.73 9.01
N SER A 130 8.01 16.32 10.22
CA SER A 130 9.18 16.88 10.91
C SER A 130 10.08 15.78 11.49
N GLU A 131 9.53 14.73 12.10
CA GLU A 131 10.32 13.60 12.63
C GLU A 131 11.02 12.84 11.51
N VAL A 132 10.32 12.57 10.41
CA VAL A 132 10.92 11.92 9.24
C VAL A 132 11.98 12.81 8.61
N LYS A 133 11.76 14.12 8.51
CA LYS A 133 12.80 15.05 8.03
C LYS A 133 14.02 15.04 8.93
N MET A 134 13.85 15.14 10.26
CA MET A 134 14.96 15.05 11.22
C MET A 134 15.75 13.75 11.05
N TYR A 135 15.05 12.61 10.94
CA TYR A 135 15.68 11.31 10.67
C TYR A 135 16.48 11.34 9.36
N LEU A 136 15.88 11.81 8.26
CA LEU A 136 16.57 11.85 6.96
C LEU A 136 17.76 12.82 6.96
N GLU A 137 17.69 13.92 7.71
CA GLU A 137 18.85 14.78 7.94
C GLU A 137 19.98 14.08 8.71
N GLU A 138 19.64 13.29 9.73
CA GLU A 138 20.62 12.47 10.46
C GLU A 138 21.25 11.41 9.56
N VAL A 139 20.44 10.74 8.74
CA VAL A 139 20.90 9.78 7.72
C VAL A 139 21.86 10.45 6.73
N LYS A 140 21.49 11.63 6.22
CA LYS A 140 22.35 12.45 5.35
C LYS A 140 23.68 12.81 6.02
N LYS A 141 23.63 13.31 7.26
CA LYS A 141 24.83 13.64 8.07
C LYS A 141 25.72 12.41 8.30
N ALA A 142 25.13 11.24 8.51
CA ALA A 142 25.87 9.99 8.70
C ALA A 142 26.56 9.52 7.41
N GLY A 143 25.90 9.64 6.26
CA GLY A 143 26.46 9.29 4.95
C GLY A 143 27.64 10.16 4.55
N GLY A 144 27.57 11.47 4.79
CA GLY A 144 28.69 12.40 4.53
C GLY A 144 29.94 12.16 5.38
N ARG A 145 29.83 11.44 6.50
CA ARG A 145 30.95 11.10 7.40
C ARG A 145 31.63 9.76 7.08
N GLY A 146 31.20 9.06 6.03
CA GLY A 146 31.72 7.72 5.69
C GLY A 146 31.43 6.66 6.75
N GLY A 147 30.39 6.85 7.58
CA GLY A 147 29.99 5.90 8.61
C GLY A 147 29.44 4.60 8.02
N ASN A 148 29.44 3.52 8.81
CA ASN A 148 28.83 2.25 8.41
C ASN A 148 27.32 2.45 8.12
N LEU A 149 26.98 2.44 6.82
CA LEU A 149 25.63 2.67 6.31
C LEU A 149 24.70 1.45 6.50
N SER A 150 25.25 0.26 6.69
CA SER A 150 24.48 -0.98 6.89
C SER A 150 25.14 -1.90 7.94
N GLY A 151 24.35 -2.44 8.87
CA GLY A 151 24.80 -3.41 9.88
C GLY A 151 24.10 -3.29 11.24
N HIS A 152 24.40 -4.21 12.16
CA HIS A 152 23.87 -4.17 13.53
C HIS A 152 24.47 -2.97 14.27
N GLY A 153 23.70 -1.88 14.39
CA GLY A 153 24.14 -0.60 14.97
C GLY A 153 24.34 0.56 13.99
N SER A 154 23.97 0.43 12.71
CA SER A 154 23.90 1.56 11.77
C SER A 154 22.75 2.51 12.11
N ILE A 155 22.93 3.81 11.84
CA ILE A 155 21.87 4.83 11.97
C ILE A 155 20.70 4.50 11.02
N ILE A 156 21.01 3.98 9.83
CA ILE A 156 20.00 3.61 8.83
C ILE A 156 19.43 2.25 9.21
N LYS A 157 18.13 2.22 9.49
CA LYS A 157 17.35 0.98 9.59
C LYS A 157 16.68 0.74 8.24
N HIS A 158 16.96 -0.40 7.62
CA HIS A 158 16.51 -0.71 6.25
C HIS A 158 14.98 -0.74 6.11
N ASP A 159 14.25 -1.02 7.19
CA ASP A 159 12.79 -1.13 7.27
C ASP A 159 12.11 0.10 7.91
N ALA A 160 12.85 1.19 8.16
CA ALA A 160 12.30 2.39 8.81
C ALA A 160 11.24 3.13 7.99
N MET A 161 11.28 3.01 6.66
CA MET A 161 10.38 3.73 5.76
C MET A 161 9.93 2.83 4.62
N LEU A 162 8.70 3.02 4.18
CA LEU A 162 8.16 2.33 3.01
C LEU A 162 8.64 2.96 1.70
N PRO A 163 8.66 2.19 0.60
CA PRO A 163 9.15 2.66 -0.70
C PRO A 163 8.45 3.94 -1.19
N ASN A 164 7.12 4.02 -1.01
CA ASN A 164 6.31 5.16 -1.40
C ASN A 164 6.57 6.41 -0.53
N GLU A 165 6.94 6.21 0.75
CA GLU A 165 7.31 7.30 1.65
C GLU A 165 8.68 7.86 1.29
N ILE A 166 9.65 6.99 0.98
CA ILE A 166 11.00 7.40 0.58
C ILE A 166 10.94 8.23 -0.70
N ILE A 167 10.25 7.73 -1.73
CA ILE A 167 10.15 8.44 -3.02
C ILE A 167 9.47 9.80 -2.89
N ARG A 168 8.50 9.95 -1.98
CA ARG A 168 7.90 11.26 -1.68
C ARG A 168 8.96 12.30 -1.36
N TYR A 169 9.87 12.00 -0.42
CA TYR A 169 10.93 12.94 -0.05
C TYR A 169 11.96 13.13 -1.16
N VAL A 170 12.28 12.07 -1.91
CA VAL A 170 13.23 12.18 -3.04
C VAL A 170 12.74 13.18 -4.09
N VAL A 171 11.45 13.11 -4.43
CA VAL A 171 10.85 13.92 -5.50
C VAL A 171 10.53 15.34 -5.01
N GLU A 172 9.93 15.46 -3.81
CA GLU A 172 9.29 16.70 -3.36
C GLU A 172 10.16 17.54 -2.43
N ASP A 173 11.15 16.94 -1.75
CA ASP A 173 11.91 17.62 -0.69
C ASP A 173 13.41 17.59 -1.00
N GLY A 174 13.92 18.71 -1.51
CA GLY A 174 15.33 18.83 -1.88
C GLY A 174 16.30 18.76 -0.70
N ASP A 175 15.89 19.21 0.49
CA ASP A 175 16.78 19.37 1.63
C ASP A 175 17.21 18.02 2.22
N VAL A 176 16.25 17.09 2.27
CA VAL A 176 16.43 15.74 2.82
C VAL A 176 16.57 14.65 1.76
N ARG A 177 16.59 15.01 0.46
CA ARG A 177 16.69 14.07 -0.67
C ARG A 177 17.82 13.06 -0.50
N GLU A 178 19.02 13.53 -0.21
CA GLU A 178 20.21 12.66 -0.07
C GLU A 178 20.01 11.62 1.04
N GLY A 179 19.42 12.02 2.17
CA GLY A 179 19.05 11.09 3.24
C GLY A 179 18.04 10.05 2.79
N ALA A 180 17.04 10.46 1.99
CA ALA A 180 16.04 9.56 1.45
C ALA A 180 16.65 8.56 0.43
N GLU A 181 17.60 8.99 -0.39
CA GLU A 181 18.32 8.11 -1.32
C GLU A 181 19.20 7.09 -0.59
N LEU A 182 19.84 7.49 0.51
CA LEU A 182 20.58 6.58 1.38
C LEU A 182 19.65 5.55 2.04
N GLN A 183 18.48 5.98 2.53
CA GLN A 183 17.46 5.07 3.07
C GLN A 183 16.97 4.09 2.00
N TRP A 184 16.69 4.55 0.78
CA TRP A 184 16.31 3.68 -0.34
C TRP A 184 17.38 2.64 -0.64
N LYS A 185 18.64 3.07 -0.72
CA LYS A 185 19.77 2.18 -1.00
C LYS A 185 19.89 1.09 0.06
N ALA A 186 19.80 1.45 1.34
CA ALA A 186 19.85 0.49 2.43
C ALA A 186 18.68 -0.51 2.40
N MET A 187 17.47 -0.06 2.09
CA MET A 187 16.30 -0.94 1.92
C MET A 187 16.51 -1.94 0.78
N VAL A 188 16.95 -1.48 -0.40
CA VAL A 188 17.17 -2.35 -1.57
C VAL A 188 18.32 -3.34 -1.32
N GLU A 189 19.41 -2.91 -0.70
CA GLU A 189 20.54 -3.78 -0.35
C GLU A 189 20.12 -4.86 0.65
N ASP A 190 19.34 -4.53 1.67
CA ASP A 190 18.80 -5.51 2.62
C ASP A 190 17.88 -6.53 1.94
N MET A 191 16.98 -6.08 1.06
CA MET A 191 16.11 -6.99 0.28
C MET A 191 16.94 -7.93 -0.59
N TYR A 192 17.98 -7.41 -1.26
CA TYR A 192 18.88 -8.21 -2.08
C TYR A 192 19.65 -9.24 -1.24
N LEU A 193 20.15 -8.86 -0.06
CA LEU A 193 20.85 -9.77 0.85
C LEU A 193 19.92 -10.85 1.42
N LYS A 194 18.67 -10.50 1.72
CA LYS A 194 17.63 -11.45 2.16
C LYS A 194 17.32 -12.49 1.07
N GLN A 195 17.27 -12.09 -0.20
CA GLN A 195 17.10 -13.02 -1.33
C GLN A 195 18.27 -14.01 -1.46
N GLN A 196 19.50 -13.57 -1.18
CA GLN A 196 20.70 -14.42 -1.25
C GLN A 196 20.81 -15.42 -0.09
N LYS A 197 20.36 -15.03 1.11
CA LYS A 197 20.39 -15.87 2.31
C LYS A 197 19.19 -16.82 2.28
N GLN A 198 19.40 -18.03 1.75
CA GLN A 198 18.38 -19.08 1.71
C GLN A 198 17.72 -19.30 3.09
N GLY A 199 16.42 -19.06 3.17
CA GLY A 199 15.57 -19.34 4.32
C GLY A 199 14.11 -19.22 3.92
N GLU A 200 13.32 -20.23 4.26
CA GLU A 200 11.87 -20.30 4.01
C GLU A 200 11.18 -19.03 4.54
N GLY A 201 10.67 -18.19 3.64
CA GLY A 201 9.80 -17.07 4.02
C GLY A 201 9.97 -15.75 3.26
N LEU A 202 11.05 -15.54 2.48
CA LEU A 202 11.18 -14.37 1.61
C LEU A 202 11.20 -14.78 0.13
N GLY A 203 10.17 -14.38 -0.60
CA GLY A 203 10.01 -14.72 -2.02
C GLY A 203 11.15 -14.15 -2.87
N LYS A 204 11.74 -14.98 -3.73
CA LYS A 204 12.82 -14.54 -4.61
C LYS A 204 12.25 -13.73 -5.76
N PHE A 205 12.81 -12.55 -6.05
CA PHE A 205 12.43 -11.76 -7.23
C PHE A 205 13.01 -12.35 -8.53
N ASN A 206 12.88 -13.67 -8.71
CA ASN A 206 13.41 -14.37 -9.87
C ASN A 206 12.42 -14.23 -11.02
N ASN A 207 12.87 -13.52 -12.06
CA ASN A 207 12.17 -13.36 -13.32
C ASN A 207 10.85 -12.61 -13.13
N TYR A 208 10.86 -11.53 -12.35
CA TYR A 208 9.69 -10.68 -12.15
C TYR A 208 9.74 -9.45 -13.05
N LEU A 209 8.56 -9.00 -13.47
CA LEU A 209 8.40 -7.82 -14.31
C LEU A 209 7.27 -6.95 -13.78
N ALA A 210 7.48 -5.64 -13.78
CA ALA A 210 6.45 -4.67 -13.42
C ALA A 210 5.79 -4.10 -14.68
N VAL A 211 4.46 -3.98 -14.61
CA VAL A 211 3.64 -3.16 -15.50
C VAL A 211 3.13 -2.00 -14.67
N CYS A 212 3.49 -0.77 -15.02
CA CYS A 212 3.04 0.42 -14.32
C CYS A 212 2.12 1.24 -15.22
N HIS A 213 0.91 1.47 -14.74
CA HIS A 213 -0.07 2.35 -15.38
C HIS A 213 -0.57 3.36 -14.35
N ILE A 214 -0.21 4.62 -14.52
CA ILE A 214 -0.41 5.66 -13.51
C ILE A 214 -1.43 6.66 -14.03
N SER A 215 -2.51 6.90 -13.31
CA SER A 215 -3.37 8.06 -13.49
C SER A 215 -3.24 8.97 -12.27
N ASP A 216 -2.90 10.24 -12.48
CA ASP A 216 -2.44 11.13 -11.40
C ASP A 216 -3.59 11.75 -10.56
N TYR A 217 -4.74 11.08 -10.49
CA TYR A 217 -5.93 11.65 -9.85
C TYR A 217 -5.94 11.50 -8.31
N ASN A 218 -5.14 10.60 -7.76
CA ASN A 218 -5.28 10.17 -6.35
C ASN A 218 -4.01 10.30 -5.50
N GLY A 219 -2.91 10.87 -6.02
CA GLY A 219 -1.63 10.99 -5.28
C GLY A 219 -0.92 9.64 -5.01
N LEU A 220 -1.41 8.55 -5.61
CA LEU A 220 -0.88 7.18 -5.47
C LEU A 220 0.14 6.81 -6.54
N THR A 221 0.42 7.73 -7.47
CA THR A 221 1.53 7.71 -8.43
C THR A 221 2.84 7.25 -7.79
N ARG A 222 3.14 7.76 -6.58
CA ARG A 222 4.38 7.42 -5.86
C ARG A 222 4.46 5.94 -5.49
N LEU A 223 3.33 5.31 -5.15
CA LEU A 223 3.28 3.89 -4.81
C LEU A 223 3.61 3.04 -6.04
N ALA A 224 2.91 3.25 -7.16
CA ALA A 224 3.17 2.54 -8.41
C ALA A 224 4.63 2.68 -8.86
N VAL A 225 5.17 3.91 -8.84
CA VAL A 225 6.57 4.19 -9.19
C VAL A 225 7.51 3.44 -8.25
N SER A 226 7.27 3.52 -6.94
CA SER A 226 8.14 2.88 -5.95
C SER A 226 8.20 1.36 -6.10
N LEU A 227 7.05 0.71 -6.27
CA LEU A 227 6.99 -0.75 -6.41
C LEU A 227 7.53 -1.19 -7.77
N GLY A 228 7.25 -0.45 -8.84
CA GLY A 228 7.80 -0.71 -10.17
C GLY A 228 9.32 -0.61 -10.20
N LEU A 229 9.90 0.42 -9.57
CA LEU A 229 11.36 0.55 -9.43
C LEU A 229 11.97 -0.62 -8.66
N LEU A 230 11.32 -1.04 -7.56
CA LEU A 230 11.81 -2.16 -6.75
C LEU A 230 11.80 -3.48 -7.53
N VAL A 231 10.68 -3.83 -8.15
CA VAL A 231 10.58 -5.04 -8.98
C VAL A 231 11.64 -5.02 -10.08
N SER A 232 11.78 -3.88 -10.77
CA SER A 232 12.75 -3.72 -11.84
C SER A 232 14.21 -3.86 -11.37
N LYS A 233 14.53 -3.34 -10.17
CA LYS A 233 15.87 -3.38 -9.60
C LYS A 233 16.26 -4.75 -9.03
N LEU A 234 15.29 -5.45 -8.45
CA LEU A 234 15.46 -6.74 -7.78
C LEU A 234 15.35 -7.93 -8.74
N SER A 235 14.81 -7.74 -9.95
CA SER A 235 14.75 -8.79 -10.96
C SER A 235 16.16 -9.32 -11.30
N GLU A 236 16.34 -10.64 -11.20
CA GLU A 236 17.64 -11.30 -11.42
C GLU A 236 18.01 -11.44 -12.91
N GLU A 237 17.01 -11.68 -13.77
CA GLU A 237 17.24 -12.00 -15.18
C GLU A 237 17.67 -10.79 -15.99
N PRO A 238 18.84 -10.84 -16.69
CA PRO A 238 19.39 -9.68 -17.39
C PRO A 238 18.44 -9.02 -18.40
N VAL A 239 17.56 -9.81 -19.02
CA VAL A 239 16.61 -9.33 -20.04
C VAL A 239 15.48 -8.49 -19.43
N TRP A 240 15.07 -8.81 -18.20
CA TRP A 240 13.97 -8.14 -17.52
C TRP A 240 14.46 -7.11 -16.50
N LYS A 241 15.70 -7.26 -16.04
CA LYS A 241 16.33 -6.39 -15.06
C LYS A 241 16.44 -4.96 -15.57
N GLY A 242 16.02 -4.01 -14.73
CA GLY A 242 16.01 -2.59 -15.07
C GLY A 242 14.90 -2.19 -16.06
N ASN A 243 14.06 -3.14 -16.50
CA ASN A 243 12.94 -2.85 -17.39
C ASN A 243 11.62 -2.69 -16.62
N VAL A 244 10.70 -1.92 -17.21
CA VAL A 244 9.31 -1.79 -16.80
C VAL A 244 8.43 -1.71 -18.05
N ILE A 245 7.23 -2.29 -17.99
CA ILE A 245 6.23 -2.13 -19.04
C ILE A 245 5.33 -0.94 -18.68
N SER A 246 5.07 -0.08 -19.64
CA SER A 246 3.98 0.90 -19.55
C SER A 246 3.03 0.75 -20.75
N SER A 247 1.86 1.37 -20.66
CA SER A 247 1.03 1.56 -21.86
C SER A 247 1.75 2.50 -22.84
N GLY A 248 1.41 2.40 -24.12
CA GLY A 248 1.84 3.28 -25.20
C GLY A 248 0.83 4.39 -25.46
N HIS A 249 1.05 5.17 -26.51
CA HIS A 249 0.17 6.30 -26.85
C HIS A 249 -1.21 5.86 -27.36
N LEU A 250 -1.31 4.65 -27.87
CA LEU A 250 -2.56 4.03 -28.26
C LEU A 250 -3.12 3.19 -27.09
N PRO A 251 -4.46 3.10 -26.92
CA PRO A 251 -5.09 2.38 -25.81
C PRO A 251 -4.60 0.93 -25.63
N ASP A 252 -4.10 0.34 -26.71
CA ASP A 252 -3.77 -1.08 -26.82
C ASP A 252 -2.28 -1.37 -26.99
N GLN A 253 -1.44 -0.33 -27.00
CA GLN A 253 -0.01 -0.50 -27.18
C GLN A 253 0.65 -0.70 -25.82
N LEU A 254 1.56 -1.66 -25.70
CA LEU A 254 2.47 -1.80 -24.56
C LEU A 254 3.88 -1.44 -25.00
N MET A 255 4.67 -0.88 -24.08
CA MET A 255 6.04 -0.47 -24.31
C MET A 255 6.94 -0.97 -23.20
N LEU A 256 8.07 -1.58 -23.56
CA LEU A 256 9.13 -1.95 -22.63
C LEU A 256 10.12 -0.80 -22.52
N HIS A 257 10.40 -0.38 -21.30
CA HIS A 257 11.31 0.73 -21.01
C HIS A 257 12.43 0.28 -20.09
N LEU A 258 13.67 0.42 -20.57
CA LEU A 258 14.84 0.41 -19.69
C LEU A 258 14.84 1.71 -18.88
N ILE A 259 14.77 1.60 -17.56
CA ILE A 259 14.69 2.75 -16.65
C ILE A 259 16.00 3.53 -16.72
N GLN A 260 15.90 4.81 -17.08
CA GLN A 260 17.03 5.73 -17.20
C GLN A 260 17.11 6.67 -15.99
N GLY A 261 18.33 7.13 -15.68
CA GLY A 261 18.60 8.09 -14.60
C GLY A 261 19.75 7.64 -13.70
N ASP A 262 20.58 8.59 -13.28
CA ASP A 262 21.78 8.32 -12.47
C ASP A 262 21.41 8.15 -11.00
N ASP A 263 20.63 9.08 -10.46
CA ASP A 263 20.13 9.08 -9.08
C ASP A 263 18.72 8.44 -8.97
N LEU A 264 18.09 8.49 -7.79
CA LEU A 264 16.75 7.93 -7.60
C LEU A 264 15.68 8.89 -8.12
N LYS A 265 15.89 10.20 -7.95
CA LYS A 265 14.95 11.22 -8.42
C LYS A 265 14.72 11.15 -9.94
N SER A 266 15.78 11.15 -10.73
CA SER A 266 15.72 11.06 -12.19
C SER A 266 15.06 9.77 -12.67
N LYS A 267 15.25 8.64 -11.97
CA LYS A 267 14.53 7.39 -12.24
C LYS A 267 13.03 7.49 -11.93
N CYS A 268 12.67 8.14 -10.82
CA CYS A 268 11.27 8.40 -10.49
C CYS A 268 10.61 9.29 -11.55
N GLU A 269 11.27 10.38 -11.95
CA GLU A 269 10.80 11.28 -13.01
C GLU A 269 10.67 10.57 -14.35
N PHE A 270 11.61 9.68 -14.70
CA PHE A 270 11.51 8.84 -15.89
C PHE A 270 10.25 7.97 -15.83
N MET A 271 10.02 7.27 -14.73
CA MET A 271 8.86 6.41 -14.56
C MET A 271 7.55 7.19 -14.59
N MET A 272 7.45 8.31 -13.88
CA MET A 272 6.28 9.18 -13.93
C MET A 272 6.02 9.64 -15.37
N ARG A 273 7.03 10.10 -16.10
CA ARG A 273 6.87 10.55 -17.49
C ARG A 273 6.42 9.45 -18.45
N LYS A 274 6.91 8.21 -18.27
CA LYS A 274 6.63 7.08 -19.19
C LYS A 274 5.36 6.32 -18.83
N CYS A 275 5.05 6.21 -17.55
CA CYS A 275 3.94 5.41 -17.04
C CYS A 275 2.66 6.23 -16.77
N SER A 276 2.76 7.57 -16.70
CA SER A 276 1.58 8.43 -16.52
C SER A 276 0.73 8.57 -17.78
N ARG A 277 -0.59 8.51 -17.58
CA ARG A 277 -1.62 8.60 -18.62
C ARG A 277 -2.74 9.54 -18.18
N ASN A 278 -3.16 10.40 -19.11
CA ASN A 278 -4.27 11.35 -18.91
C ASN A 278 -5.66 10.74 -19.13
N LEU A 279 -5.75 9.47 -19.54
CA LEU A 279 -7.02 8.76 -19.74
C LEU A 279 -7.08 7.52 -18.86
N VAL A 280 -8.26 7.25 -18.32
CA VAL A 280 -8.61 5.99 -17.67
C VAL A 280 -8.53 4.88 -18.72
N SER A 281 -7.42 4.16 -18.75
CA SER A 281 -7.22 2.96 -19.56
C SER A 281 -7.01 1.77 -18.64
N PHE A 282 -7.56 0.61 -19.03
CA PHE A 282 -7.39 -0.63 -18.29
C PHE A 282 -6.20 -1.41 -18.85
N VAL A 283 -5.47 -2.11 -17.98
CA VAL A 283 -4.41 -3.02 -18.43
C VAL A 283 -5.05 -4.35 -18.83
N ASP A 284 -5.09 -4.62 -20.14
CA ASP A 284 -5.53 -5.92 -20.66
C ASP A 284 -4.48 -6.99 -20.39
N LYS A 285 -4.79 -7.88 -19.45
CA LYS A 285 -3.93 -8.99 -19.03
C LYS A 285 -3.56 -9.92 -20.19
N ARG A 286 -4.46 -10.09 -21.18
CA ARG A 286 -4.16 -10.87 -22.40
C ARG A 286 -2.99 -10.25 -23.15
N LYS A 287 -3.04 -8.93 -23.34
CA LYS A 287 -2.03 -8.18 -24.10
C LYS A 287 -0.70 -8.17 -23.38
N VAL A 288 -0.71 -8.15 -22.04
CA VAL A 288 0.52 -8.29 -21.25
C VAL A 288 1.20 -9.62 -21.55
N LEU A 289 0.45 -10.73 -21.57
CA LEU A 289 1.00 -12.05 -21.91
C LEU A 289 1.49 -12.11 -23.38
N ASP A 290 0.70 -11.58 -24.30
CA ASP A 290 1.07 -11.47 -25.73
C ASP A 290 2.40 -10.72 -25.91
N PHE A 291 2.53 -9.57 -25.25
CA PHE A 291 3.70 -8.72 -25.32
C PHE A 291 4.94 -9.39 -24.74
N ILE A 292 4.82 -10.10 -23.62
CA ILE A 292 5.93 -10.85 -23.04
C ILE A 292 6.39 -11.97 -23.98
N LEU A 293 5.45 -12.70 -24.60
CA LEU A 293 5.77 -13.74 -25.56
C LEU A 293 6.44 -13.17 -26.83
N GLU A 294 5.99 -12.01 -27.30
CA GLU A 294 6.60 -11.28 -28.42
C GLU A 294 8.05 -10.91 -28.09
N VAL A 295 8.28 -10.27 -26.94
CA VAL A 295 9.64 -9.89 -26.50
C VAL A 295 10.51 -11.14 -26.34
N ALA A 296 10.01 -12.20 -25.71
CA ALA A 296 10.75 -13.44 -25.52
C ALA A 296 11.18 -14.08 -26.86
N THR A 297 10.26 -14.12 -27.82
CA THR A 297 10.52 -14.67 -29.16
C THR A 297 11.53 -13.81 -29.93
N LYS A 298 11.42 -12.48 -29.82
CA LYS A 298 12.33 -11.54 -30.48
C LYS A 298 13.75 -11.61 -29.92
N GLU A 299 13.89 -11.73 -28.60
CA GLU A 299 15.17 -11.83 -27.90
C GLU A 299 15.69 -13.29 -27.82
N ASN A 300 14.95 -14.25 -28.38
CA ASN A 300 15.28 -15.68 -28.44
C ASN A 300 15.61 -16.27 -27.07
N LEU A 301 14.73 -16.03 -26.10
CA LEU A 301 14.91 -16.50 -24.72
C LEU A 301 14.74 -18.01 -24.62
N LYS A 302 15.32 -18.59 -23.57
CA LYS A 302 14.99 -19.97 -23.16
C LYS A 302 13.81 -19.97 -22.19
N ALA A 303 13.14 -21.11 -22.05
CA ALA A 303 12.03 -21.30 -21.11
C ALA A 303 12.39 -20.87 -19.68
N GLU A 304 13.63 -21.15 -19.22
CA GLU A 304 14.06 -20.82 -17.86
C GLU A 304 14.23 -19.30 -17.63
N GLN A 305 14.36 -18.53 -18.71
CA GLN A 305 14.53 -17.08 -18.69
C GLN A 305 13.19 -16.34 -18.81
N MET A 306 12.08 -17.07 -18.96
CA MET A 306 10.74 -16.50 -19.04
C MET A 306 10.36 -15.83 -17.73
N VAL A 307 9.56 -14.76 -17.84
CA VAL A 307 8.99 -14.07 -16.69
C VAL A 307 8.09 -15.05 -15.94
N LYS A 308 8.33 -15.23 -14.65
CA LYS A 308 7.51 -16.11 -13.79
C LYS A 308 6.30 -15.37 -13.24
N LYS A 309 6.47 -14.10 -12.89
CA LYS A 309 5.42 -13.27 -12.29
C LYS A 309 5.44 -11.86 -12.82
N VAL A 310 4.26 -11.35 -13.15
CA VAL A 310 4.05 -9.96 -13.58
C VAL A 310 3.25 -9.24 -12.53
N PHE A 311 3.77 -8.12 -12.05
CA PHE A 311 3.06 -7.22 -11.15
C PHE A 311 2.47 -6.06 -11.94
N VAL A 312 1.15 -5.98 -12.00
CA VAL A 312 0.44 -4.87 -12.66
C VAL A 312 0.01 -3.89 -11.57
N PHE A 313 0.63 -2.72 -11.54
CA PHE A 313 0.22 -1.61 -10.68
C PHE A 313 -0.57 -0.62 -11.53
N ALA A 314 -1.89 -0.61 -11.35
CA ALA A 314 -2.78 0.18 -12.19
C ALA A 314 -3.96 0.75 -11.41
N ASP A 315 -4.50 1.85 -11.92
CA ASP A 315 -5.79 2.36 -11.48
C ASP A 315 -6.92 1.60 -12.18
N TYR A 316 -7.89 1.11 -11.41
CA TYR A 316 -9.10 0.41 -11.86
C TYR A 316 -8.86 -1.01 -12.39
N GLY A 317 -9.09 -1.97 -11.50
CA GLY A 317 -9.08 -3.41 -11.80
C GLY A 317 -10.36 -3.87 -12.47
N GLY A 318 -10.46 -3.70 -13.79
CA GLY A 318 -11.59 -4.26 -14.55
C GLY A 318 -11.81 -5.75 -14.26
N TYR A 319 -13.05 -6.09 -13.85
CA TYR A 319 -13.53 -7.44 -13.54
C TYR A 319 -13.47 -8.31 -14.80
N VAL A 320 -12.71 -9.40 -14.78
CA VAL A 320 -12.76 -10.42 -15.85
C VAL A 320 -13.54 -11.61 -15.30
N GLY A 321 -14.71 -11.89 -15.85
CA GLY A 321 -15.55 -13.00 -15.41
C GLY A 321 -14.80 -14.35 -15.44
N GLY A 322 -14.93 -15.14 -14.36
CA GLY A 322 -14.09 -16.31 -14.11
C GLY A 322 -14.07 -17.38 -15.23
N THR A 323 -15.19 -17.63 -15.92
CA THR A 323 -15.26 -18.64 -16.99
C THR A 323 -14.53 -18.19 -18.27
N SER A 324 -14.52 -16.88 -18.58
CA SER A 324 -13.81 -16.37 -19.76
C SER A 324 -12.31 -16.31 -19.53
N TRP A 325 -11.86 -16.01 -18.31
CA TRP A 325 -10.44 -15.97 -17.99
C TRP A 325 -9.76 -17.34 -18.06
N LYS A 326 -10.37 -18.38 -17.45
CA LYS A 326 -9.78 -19.74 -17.47
C LYS A 326 -9.52 -20.23 -18.89
N THR A 327 -10.51 -20.07 -19.78
CA THR A 327 -10.41 -20.49 -21.19
C THR A 327 -9.33 -19.70 -21.93
N LEU A 328 -9.23 -18.39 -21.65
CA LEU A 328 -8.18 -17.54 -22.21
C LEU A 328 -6.78 -17.96 -21.73
N TYR A 329 -6.64 -18.29 -20.44
CA TYR A 329 -5.38 -18.72 -19.86
C TYR A 329 -4.91 -20.06 -20.44
N GLU A 330 -5.80 -21.05 -20.55
CA GLU A 330 -5.49 -22.33 -21.20
C GLU A 330 -5.09 -22.15 -22.67
N ALA A 331 -5.70 -21.20 -23.39
CA ALA A 331 -5.29 -20.86 -24.75
C ALA A 331 -3.89 -20.24 -24.79
N LYS A 332 -3.54 -19.40 -23.80
CA LYS A 332 -2.19 -18.82 -23.68
C LYS A 332 -1.12 -19.86 -23.36
N GLN A 333 -1.44 -20.85 -22.53
CA GLN A 333 -0.54 -21.96 -22.25
C GLN A 333 -0.16 -22.73 -23.51
N ARG A 334 -1.15 -23.06 -24.37
CA ARG A 334 -0.89 -23.73 -25.65
C ARG A 334 -0.02 -22.88 -26.57
N GLU A 335 -0.25 -21.56 -26.60
CA GLU A 335 0.55 -20.66 -27.45
C GLU A 335 2.01 -20.59 -27.01
N PHE A 336 2.29 -20.59 -25.70
CA PHE A 336 3.65 -20.64 -25.16
C PHE A 336 4.31 -21.99 -25.45
N GLU A 337 3.55 -23.09 -25.32
CA GLU A 337 4.01 -24.45 -25.65
C GLU A 337 4.35 -24.58 -27.14
N GLU A 338 3.49 -24.11 -28.05
CA GLU A 338 3.71 -24.10 -29.50
C GLU A 338 4.95 -23.27 -29.91
N LYS A 339 5.30 -22.25 -29.12
CA LYS A 339 6.52 -21.45 -29.29
C LYS A 339 7.77 -22.08 -28.69
N GLY A 340 7.64 -23.23 -28.03
CA GLY A 340 8.75 -24.02 -27.48
C GLY A 340 9.15 -23.64 -26.06
N TYR A 341 8.34 -22.85 -25.33
CA TYR A 341 8.64 -22.46 -23.95
C TYR A 341 8.05 -23.40 -22.90
N GLY A 342 6.98 -24.14 -23.25
CA GLY A 342 6.20 -24.95 -22.30
C GLY A 342 4.96 -24.22 -21.78
N ASP A 343 4.02 -24.98 -21.23
CA ASP A 343 2.76 -24.47 -20.66
C ASP A 343 2.93 -23.85 -19.26
N ASP A 344 4.00 -24.22 -18.55
CA ASP A 344 4.44 -23.67 -17.26
C ASP A 344 5.19 -22.34 -17.37
N ALA A 345 5.61 -21.97 -18.58
CA ALA A 345 6.28 -20.71 -18.87
C ALA A 345 5.36 -19.48 -18.92
N VAL A 346 4.04 -19.67 -18.83
CA VAL A 346 3.07 -18.55 -18.80
C VAL A 346 3.16 -17.82 -17.46
N PRO A 347 3.49 -16.51 -17.45
CA PRO A 347 3.62 -15.77 -16.20
C PRO A 347 2.32 -15.72 -15.39
N HIS A 348 2.44 -15.81 -14.06
CA HIS A 348 1.34 -15.46 -13.15
C HIS A 348 1.21 -13.95 -13.06
N ILE A 349 0.01 -13.41 -13.24
CA ILE A 349 -0.25 -11.96 -13.15
C ILE A 349 -0.84 -11.64 -11.77
N LEU A 350 -0.12 -10.83 -10.99
CA LEU A 350 -0.68 -10.17 -9.82
C LEU A 350 -1.11 -8.76 -10.23
N HIS A 351 -2.41 -8.52 -10.32
CA HIS A 351 -2.96 -7.20 -10.61
C HIS A 351 -3.32 -6.50 -9.31
N TRP A 352 -2.64 -5.41 -9.02
CA TRP A 352 -2.89 -4.54 -7.88
C TRP A 352 -3.59 -3.26 -8.33
N ASP A 353 -4.89 -3.19 -8.07
CA ASP A 353 -5.69 -1.97 -8.17
C ASP A 353 -5.35 -1.04 -7.00
N ILE A 354 -4.49 -0.07 -7.29
CA ILE A 354 -4.03 0.92 -6.32
C ILE A 354 -4.99 2.09 -6.20
N SER A 355 -5.95 2.27 -7.13
CA SER A 355 -6.89 3.40 -7.09
C SER A 355 -7.91 3.28 -5.95
N TYR A 356 -8.14 2.06 -5.48
CA TYR A 356 -9.10 1.76 -4.45
C TYR A 356 -8.54 2.14 -3.07
N GLN A 357 -8.81 3.34 -2.57
CA GLN A 357 -8.34 3.82 -1.25
C GLN A 357 -9.02 3.16 -0.03
N LYS A 358 -9.63 1.98 -0.20
CA LYS A 358 -10.43 1.31 0.84
C LYS A 358 -9.73 0.01 1.27
N MET A 359 -10.40 -0.73 2.17
CA MET A 359 -9.88 -1.96 2.77
C MET A 359 -9.21 -2.87 1.72
N PRO A 360 -7.95 -3.26 1.94
CA PRO A 360 -7.25 -4.24 1.13
C PRO A 360 -8.10 -5.49 0.88
N ARG A 361 -8.20 -5.90 -0.38
CA ARG A 361 -8.90 -7.12 -0.79
C ARG A 361 -8.03 -7.89 -1.74
N ILE A 362 -8.04 -9.21 -1.59
CA ILE A 362 -7.46 -10.16 -2.53
C ILE A 362 -8.65 -10.99 -3.01
N GLU A 363 -9.04 -10.84 -4.27
CA GLU A 363 -10.10 -11.66 -4.88
C GLU A 363 -9.51 -13.01 -5.29
N GLU A 364 -10.36 -14.04 -5.27
CA GLU A 364 -9.99 -15.46 -5.45
C GLU A 364 -9.01 -15.70 -6.60
N HIS A 365 -8.10 -16.66 -6.38
CA HIS A 365 -7.13 -17.11 -7.36
C HIS A 365 -7.84 -17.70 -8.59
N HIS A 366 -7.82 -16.96 -9.69
CA HIS A 366 -8.04 -17.55 -11.00
C HIS A 366 -6.74 -18.21 -11.48
N PRO A 367 -6.79 -19.26 -12.34
CA PRO A 367 -5.58 -19.83 -12.93
C PRO A 367 -4.72 -18.73 -13.55
N GLY A 368 -3.49 -18.58 -13.06
CA GLY A 368 -2.52 -17.59 -13.52
C GLY A 368 -2.81 -16.12 -13.17
N VAL A 369 -3.83 -15.80 -12.36
CA VAL A 369 -4.13 -14.42 -11.94
C VAL A 369 -4.51 -14.32 -10.46
N THR A 370 -3.90 -13.35 -9.78
CA THR A 370 -4.34 -12.84 -8.48
C THR A 370 -4.78 -11.39 -8.63
N LEU A 371 -5.98 -11.06 -8.20
CA LEU A 371 -6.47 -9.68 -8.15
C LEU A 371 -6.36 -9.17 -6.72
N MET A 372 -5.75 -7.99 -6.58
CA MET A 372 -5.52 -7.31 -5.33
C MET A 372 -5.98 -5.88 -5.48
N SER A 373 -6.61 -5.32 -4.46
CA SER A 373 -7.05 -3.92 -4.43
C SER A 373 -6.84 -3.35 -3.04
N GLY A 374 -6.80 -2.03 -2.92
CA GLY A 374 -6.55 -1.37 -1.64
C GLY A 374 -5.09 -0.96 -1.46
N VAL A 375 -4.87 0.02 -0.58
CA VAL A 375 -3.53 0.43 -0.17
C VAL A 375 -3.48 0.52 1.35
N SER A 376 -2.49 -0.11 1.96
CA SER A 376 -2.15 0.07 3.37
C SER A 376 -0.66 -0.25 3.59
N ASP A 377 -0.07 0.32 4.64
CA ASP A 377 1.32 0.06 5.01
C ASP A 377 1.59 -1.43 5.22
N ASN A 378 0.64 -2.16 5.82
CA ASN A 378 0.74 -3.60 6.02
C ASN A 378 0.71 -4.37 4.69
N LEU A 379 -0.08 -3.92 3.72
CA LEU A 379 -0.12 -4.53 2.39
C LEU A 379 1.19 -4.30 1.64
N VAL A 380 1.77 -3.09 1.73
CA VAL A 380 3.08 -2.79 1.17
C VAL A 380 4.16 -3.64 1.84
N LYS A 381 4.18 -3.73 3.17
CA LYS A 381 5.11 -4.61 3.91
C LYS A 381 4.95 -6.09 3.53
N SER A 382 3.71 -6.56 3.43
CA SER A 382 3.43 -7.94 2.99
C SER A 382 3.92 -8.16 1.56
N PHE A 383 3.76 -7.18 0.67
CA PHE A 383 4.32 -7.27 -0.67
C PHE A 383 5.84 -7.37 -0.65
N LEU A 384 6.53 -6.58 0.18
CA LEU A 384 7.99 -6.59 0.26
C LEU A 384 8.56 -7.89 0.87
N ASN A 385 7.81 -8.53 1.76
CA ASN A 385 8.24 -9.76 2.43
C ASN A 385 7.82 -11.03 1.67
N ASN A 386 6.62 -11.05 1.07
CA ASN A 386 5.97 -12.26 0.55
C ASN A 386 5.69 -12.16 -0.96
N CYS A 387 6.70 -11.83 -1.77
CA CYS A 387 6.50 -11.53 -3.20
C CYS A 387 5.99 -12.72 -4.03
N GLU A 388 6.27 -13.95 -3.60
CA GLU A 388 5.84 -15.18 -4.27
C GLU A 388 4.34 -15.43 -4.08
N GLU A 389 3.83 -15.30 -2.85
CA GLU A 389 2.43 -15.58 -2.53
C GLU A 389 1.87 -14.52 -1.58
N ILE A 390 1.02 -13.63 -2.10
CA ILE A 390 0.28 -12.64 -1.31
C ILE A 390 -1.16 -13.13 -1.24
N GLY A 391 -1.54 -13.66 -0.08
CA GLY A 391 -2.86 -14.20 0.18
C GLY A 391 -3.54 -13.50 1.37
N PRO A 392 -4.86 -13.68 1.54
CA PRO A 392 -5.59 -13.10 2.67
C PRO A 392 -4.97 -13.46 4.03
N HIS A 393 -4.45 -14.69 4.17
CA HIS A 393 -3.81 -15.15 5.38
C HIS A 393 -2.51 -14.38 5.69
N HIS A 394 -1.63 -14.20 4.69
CA HIS A 394 -0.39 -13.43 4.85
C HIS A 394 -0.67 -11.98 5.23
N LEU A 395 -1.71 -11.38 4.63
CA LEU A 395 -2.12 -10.02 4.97
C LEU A 395 -2.66 -9.91 6.39
N MET A 396 -3.48 -10.87 6.82
CA MET A 396 -3.98 -10.96 8.19
C MET A 396 -2.81 -11.10 9.18
N GLU A 397 -1.89 -12.04 8.94
CA GLU A 397 -0.70 -12.26 9.78
C GLU A 397 0.14 -11.00 9.89
N ALA A 398 0.41 -10.32 8.77
CA ALA A 398 1.15 -9.05 8.77
C ALA A 398 0.44 -7.97 9.61
N ALA A 399 -0.89 -7.91 9.55
CA ALA A 399 -1.67 -6.94 10.33
C ALA A 399 -1.66 -7.20 11.84
N ILE A 400 -1.55 -8.47 12.26
CA ILE A 400 -1.52 -8.87 13.68
C ILE A 400 -0.11 -9.19 14.20
N ALA A 401 0.92 -9.04 13.37
CA ALA A 401 2.30 -9.33 13.76
C ALA A 401 2.86 -8.31 14.79
N ASP A 402 2.24 -7.13 14.92
CA ASP A 402 2.68 -6.11 15.87
C ASP A 402 2.67 -6.64 17.32
N LYS A 403 3.70 -6.26 18.10
CA LYS A 403 3.85 -6.68 19.50
C LYS A 403 2.63 -6.35 20.35
N ALA A 404 1.88 -5.30 20.02
CA ALA A 404 0.64 -4.95 20.71
C ALA A 404 -0.44 -6.02 20.56
N TYR A 405 -0.47 -6.75 19.44
CA TYR A 405 -1.44 -7.80 19.16
C TYR A 405 -0.97 -9.19 19.64
N GLN A 406 0.34 -9.40 19.82
CA GLN A 406 0.88 -10.64 20.39
C GLN A 406 0.42 -10.92 21.84
N ALA A 407 -0.02 -9.88 22.56
CA ALA A 407 -0.62 -10.00 23.89
C ALA A 407 -2.10 -10.40 23.86
N LEU A 408 -2.71 -10.54 22.68
CA LEU A 408 -4.11 -10.93 22.52
C LEU A 408 -4.24 -12.45 22.42
N THR A 409 -5.30 -12.97 23.03
CA THR A 409 -5.66 -14.38 22.93
C THR A 409 -6.90 -14.48 22.05
N VAL A 410 -6.84 -15.29 21.00
CA VAL A 410 -8.00 -15.64 20.18
C VAL A 410 -8.84 -16.61 21.00
N VAL A 411 -10.12 -16.31 21.18
CA VAL A 411 -11.07 -17.16 21.92
C VAL A 411 -12.17 -17.52 20.93
N ASP A 412 -12.45 -18.82 20.80
CA ASP A 412 -13.53 -19.39 19.97
C ASP A 412 -14.90 -19.22 20.66
#